data_AF-A0A9E2GWS5-F1
#
_entry.id   AF-A0A9E2GWS5-F1
#
_cell.length_a   1.000
_cell.length_b   1.000
_cell.length_c   1.000
_cell.angle_alpha   90.00
_cell.angle_beta   90.00
_cell.angle_gamma   90.00
#
_symmetry.space_group_name_H-M   'P 1'
#
loop_
_entity.id
_entity.type
_entity.pdbx_description
1 polymer ?
#
loop_
_entity_poly.entity_id
_entity_poly.type
_entity_poly.pdbx_seq_one_letter_code
_entity_poly.pdbx_strand_id
1 'polypeptide(L)'
;MDRSLPLIALPATGDTPAHTRALHLITALCRVRRTDRVVPVASAHISGVSYWNLGPAGLEYLDELAATGRVRVPSTLNPCAFMPSAPPPWVTEEDARLQARVLAAYEAMGVTMSCTCAPYLTQPAPLFGTHLAWAESSAVTVANSLLGARTEREGGPGALAAALCGFTPYTGLHLDANRRPRVGVRVTARLDEPLRMGLLGAWYGRTLGDAVPQFLFDGPVEPTRTGWQALCAAIITYGGPALFHVVERTPEAATFPTLPAQVTVTDADLDDEAARLTDLQPGEGVDLVFSGCPHPVAGTQACFFHRDVPVAEVAGNAPWTLLAAPGDAATSVQADAGTSV
;
A
#
# COMPACT_ATOMS: atom_id res chain seq x y z
N MET A 1 -9.00 17.20 -18.50
CA MET A 1 -10.18 16.75 -19.29
C MET A 1 -10.64 15.43 -18.71
N ASP A 2 -11.94 15.31 -18.40
CA ASP A 2 -12.56 14.07 -17.93
C ASP A 2 -12.40 12.98 -19.01
N ARG A 3 -11.66 11.91 -18.69
CA ARG A 3 -11.41 10.76 -19.59
C ARG A 3 -12.33 9.58 -19.28
N SER A 4 -13.30 9.73 -18.38
CA SER A 4 -14.19 8.64 -18.03
C SER A 4 -15.22 8.37 -19.13
N LEU A 5 -15.52 7.10 -19.34
CA LEU A 5 -16.40 6.59 -20.38
C LEU A 5 -17.69 6.06 -19.75
N PRO A 6 -18.85 6.25 -20.40
CA PRO A 6 -20.09 5.58 -19.98
C PRO A 6 -19.92 4.06 -20.01
N LEU A 7 -20.35 3.38 -18.95
CA LEU A 7 -20.33 1.92 -18.83
C LEU A 7 -21.10 1.25 -19.96
N ILE A 8 -22.21 1.87 -20.40
CA ILE A 8 -23.03 1.40 -21.53
C ILE A 8 -22.28 1.40 -22.87
N ALA A 9 -21.17 2.16 -22.98
CA ALA A 9 -20.35 2.18 -24.18
C ALA A 9 -19.35 1.00 -24.24
N LEU A 10 -19.22 0.21 -23.16
CA LEU A 10 -18.38 -0.98 -23.16
C LEU A 10 -19.04 -2.14 -23.91
N PRO A 11 -18.25 -3.02 -24.54
CA PRO A 11 -18.81 -4.21 -25.19
C PRO A 11 -19.45 -5.14 -24.16
N ALA A 12 -20.36 -6.02 -24.60
CA ALA A 12 -20.96 -7.03 -23.72
C ALA A 12 -19.96 -8.11 -23.27
N THR A 13 -18.92 -8.35 -24.07
CA THR A 13 -17.87 -9.36 -23.84
C THR A 13 -16.49 -8.77 -24.13
N GLY A 14 -15.45 -9.35 -23.53
CA GLY A 14 -14.06 -9.04 -23.87
C GLY A 14 -13.55 -9.91 -25.02
N ASP A 15 -12.32 -9.64 -25.46
CA ASP A 15 -11.70 -10.34 -26.62
C ASP A 15 -11.46 -11.83 -26.35
N THR A 16 -11.38 -12.22 -25.07
CA THR A 16 -11.19 -13.61 -24.65
C THR A 16 -12.10 -13.95 -23.46
N PRO A 17 -12.26 -15.24 -23.10
CA PRO A 17 -13.01 -15.64 -21.91
C PRO A 17 -12.52 -14.94 -20.62
N ALA A 18 -11.20 -14.81 -20.44
CA ALA A 18 -10.62 -14.11 -19.30
C ALA A 18 -11.00 -12.62 -19.27
N HIS A 19 -10.90 -11.91 -20.41
CA HIS A 19 -11.30 -10.51 -20.51
C HIS A 19 -12.81 -10.33 -20.27
N THR A 20 -13.64 -11.29 -20.69
CA THR A 20 -15.09 -11.27 -20.44
C THR A 20 -15.38 -11.42 -18.95
N ARG A 21 -14.72 -12.35 -18.25
CA ARG A 21 -14.85 -12.49 -16.79
C ARG A 21 -14.41 -11.23 -16.04
N ALA A 22 -13.28 -10.64 -16.43
CA ALA A 22 -12.80 -9.38 -15.87
C ALA A 22 -13.81 -8.23 -16.07
N LEU A 23 -14.38 -8.11 -17.28
CA LEU A 23 -15.38 -7.09 -17.60
C LEU A 23 -16.67 -7.26 -16.80
N HIS A 24 -17.11 -8.50 -16.58
CA HIS A 24 -18.25 -8.79 -15.70
C HIS A 24 -17.97 -8.33 -14.25
N LEU A 25 -16.76 -8.56 -13.73
CA LEU A 25 -16.37 -8.07 -12.41
C LEU A 25 -16.36 -6.55 -12.35
N ILE A 26 -15.78 -5.85 -13.35
CA ILE A 26 -15.82 -4.38 -13.41
C ILE A 26 -17.27 -3.87 -13.46
N THR A 27 -18.13 -4.50 -14.26
CA THR A 27 -19.55 -4.15 -14.36
C THR A 27 -20.27 -4.35 -13.02
N ALA A 28 -20.00 -5.46 -12.33
CA ALA A 28 -20.55 -5.71 -11.00
C ALA A 28 -20.05 -4.67 -9.97
N LEU A 29 -18.76 -4.34 -9.99
CA LEU A 29 -18.18 -3.30 -9.14
C LEU A 29 -18.80 -1.93 -9.41
N CYS A 30 -19.06 -1.57 -10.68
CA CYS A 30 -19.77 -0.34 -11.04
C CYS A 30 -21.16 -0.30 -10.41
N ARG A 31 -21.92 -1.40 -10.47
CA ARG A 31 -23.25 -1.51 -9.82
C ARG A 31 -23.17 -1.33 -8.30
N VAL A 32 -22.23 -2.00 -7.65
CA VAL A 32 -22.01 -1.90 -6.18
C VAL A 32 -21.63 -0.48 -5.80
N ARG A 33 -20.73 0.15 -6.56
CA ARG A 33 -20.24 1.52 -6.36
C ARG A 33 -21.20 2.59 -6.89
N ARG A 34 -22.36 2.21 -7.43
CA ARG A 34 -23.41 3.08 -7.99
C ARG A 34 -22.87 4.10 -9.00
N THR A 35 -21.97 3.65 -9.88
CA THR A 35 -21.44 4.46 -10.98
C THR A 35 -21.82 3.81 -12.31
N ASP A 36 -22.17 4.64 -13.28
CA ASP A 36 -22.42 4.27 -14.67
C ASP A 36 -21.25 4.64 -15.56
N ARG A 37 -20.07 4.92 -14.98
CA ARG A 37 -18.86 5.31 -15.72
C ARG A 37 -17.65 4.51 -15.26
N VAL A 38 -16.73 4.28 -16.19
CA VAL A 38 -15.40 3.74 -15.94
C VAL A 38 -14.35 4.76 -16.35
N VAL A 39 -13.13 4.63 -15.85
CA VAL A 39 -12.01 5.49 -16.23
C VAL A 39 -10.81 4.64 -16.64
N PRO A 40 -10.14 4.96 -17.78
CA PRO A 40 -8.90 4.29 -18.16
C PRO A 40 -7.84 4.45 -17.07
N VAL A 41 -7.10 3.37 -16.79
CA VAL A 41 -6.00 3.39 -15.83
C VAL A 41 -4.66 3.25 -16.54
N ALA A 42 -3.62 3.92 -16.03
CA ALA A 42 -2.29 3.84 -16.61
C ALA A 42 -1.47 2.65 -16.09
N SER A 43 -1.79 2.15 -14.90
CA SER A 43 -1.17 0.95 -14.33
C SER A 43 -2.08 0.31 -13.28
N ALA A 44 -1.79 -0.96 -12.98
CA ALA A 44 -2.40 -1.70 -11.89
C ALA A 44 -1.35 -2.28 -10.93
N HIS A 45 -1.69 -2.36 -9.65
CA HIS A 45 -0.87 -3.04 -8.65
C HIS A 45 -1.74 -4.00 -7.86
N ILE A 46 -1.49 -5.30 -8.04
CA ILE A 46 -2.40 -6.37 -7.63
C ILE A 46 -1.95 -6.94 -6.29
N SER A 47 -2.88 -7.06 -5.34
CA SER A 47 -2.66 -7.65 -4.02
C SER A 47 -3.40 -8.98 -3.85
N GLY A 48 -3.20 -9.64 -2.71
CA GLY A 48 -3.81 -10.96 -2.45
C GLY A 48 -3.18 -12.09 -3.26
N VAL A 49 -1.86 -12.04 -3.46
CA VAL A 49 -1.11 -12.93 -4.36
C VAL A 49 -0.53 -14.16 -3.66
N SER A 50 -0.92 -14.40 -2.40
CA SER A 50 -0.46 -15.54 -1.60
C SER A 50 -1.43 -16.70 -1.72
N TYR A 51 -0.91 -17.91 -1.92
CA TYR A 51 -1.72 -19.13 -1.97
C TYR A 51 -2.55 -19.32 -0.70
N TRP A 52 -1.99 -19.03 0.48
CA TRP A 52 -2.73 -19.10 1.75
C TRP A 52 -3.96 -18.19 1.82
N ASN A 53 -3.97 -17.10 1.07
CA ASN A 53 -5.10 -16.17 1.03
C ASN A 53 -6.11 -16.57 -0.06
N LEU A 54 -5.61 -17.11 -1.17
CA LEU A 54 -6.39 -17.50 -2.35
C LEU A 54 -7.09 -18.85 -2.18
N GLY A 55 -6.39 -19.80 -1.57
CA GLY A 55 -6.77 -21.20 -1.53
C GLY A 55 -6.89 -21.84 -2.93
N PRO A 56 -7.41 -23.08 -2.98
CA PRO A 56 -7.58 -23.82 -4.24
C PRO A 56 -8.44 -23.08 -5.26
N ALA A 57 -9.56 -22.49 -4.83
CA ALA A 57 -10.49 -21.78 -5.72
C ALA A 57 -9.87 -20.52 -6.33
N GLY A 58 -9.08 -19.76 -5.56
CA GLY A 58 -8.37 -18.59 -6.07
C GLY A 58 -7.29 -18.99 -7.08
N LEU A 59 -6.58 -20.10 -6.86
CA LEU A 59 -5.61 -20.61 -7.82
C LEU A 59 -6.27 -21.11 -9.11
N GLU A 60 -7.37 -21.86 -9.02
CA GLU A 60 -8.14 -22.30 -10.19
C GLU A 60 -8.66 -21.09 -11.01
N TYR A 61 -9.18 -20.08 -10.32
CA TYR A 61 -9.59 -18.83 -10.96
C TYR A 61 -8.43 -18.14 -11.71
N LEU A 62 -7.24 -18.09 -11.12
CA LEU A 62 -6.06 -17.54 -11.78
C LEU A 62 -5.62 -18.39 -12.98
N ASP A 63 -5.65 -19.71 -12.88
CA ASP A 63 -5.33 -20.62 -13.99
C ASP A 63 -6.29 -20.41 -15.18
N GLU A 64 -7.60 -20.29 -14.91
CA GLU A 64 -8.61 -19.98 -15.95
C GLU A 64 -8.34 -18.63 -16.63
N LEU A 65 -8.00 -17.60 -15.85
CA LEU A 65 -7.67 -16.29 -16.41
C LEU A 65 -6.37 -16.35 -17.22
N ALA A 66 -5.33 -16.99 -16.72
CA ALA A 66 -4.02 -17.09 -17.37
C ALA A 66 -4.06 -17.84 -18.71
N ALA A 67 -5.00 -18.79 -18.86
CA ALA A 67 -5.18 -19.55 -20.09
C ALA A 67 -5.47 -18.66 -21.32
N THR A 68 -6.17 -17.54 -21.15
CA THR A 68 -6.59 -16.67 -22.27
C THR A 68 -6.45 -15.17 -22.02
N GLY A 69 -6.02 -14.76 -20.82
CA GLY A 69 -5.92 -13.37 -20.39
C GLY A 69 -4.51 -12.82 -20.54
N ARG A 70 -4.43 -11.56 -20.95
CA ARG A 70 -3.20 -10.76 -20.90
C ARG A 70 -3.55 -9.38 -20.38
N VAL A 71 -2.73 -8.85 -19.49
CA VAL A 71 -2.94 -7.48 -18.99
C VAL A 71 -2.77 -6.47 -20.12
N ARG A 72 -3.60 -5.43 -20.11
CA ARG A 72 -3.61 -4.35 -21.11
C ARG A 72 -2.83 -3.12 -20.66
N VAL A 73 -2.48 -3.04 -19.38
CA VAL A 73 -1.72 -1.94 -18.77
C VAL A 73 -0.54 -2.51 -17.98
N PRO A 74 0.55 -1.75 -17.82
CA PRO A 74 1.64 -2.12 -16.92
C PRO A 74 1.09 -2.53 -15.55
N SER A 75 1.40 -3.76 -15.13
CA SER A 75 0.80 -4.37 -13.96
C SER A 75 1.86 -5.04 -13.12
N THR A 76 1.79 -4.87 -11.80
CA THR A 76 2.75 -5.47 -10.89
C THR A 76 2.11 -6.10 -9.67
N LEU A 77 2.88 -6.87 -8.91
CA LEU A 77 2.41 -7.60 -7.74
C LEU A 77 2.90 -6.99 -6.42
N ASN A 78 1.97 -6.97 -5.47
CA ASN A 78 2.24 -6.82 -4.04
C ASN A 78 3.07 -8.03 -3.53
N PRO A 79 3.66 -7.99 -2.33
CA PRO A 79 4.40 -9.13 -1.81
C PRO A 79 3.51 -10.38 -1.68
N CYS A 80 4.08 -11.53 -2.00
CA CYS A 80 3.52 -12.81 -1.57
C CYS A 80 4.04 -13.17 -0.18
N ALA A 81 3.41 -14.13 0.48
CA ALA A 81 3.76 -14.55 1.84
C ALA A 81 5.22 -15.01 1.97
N PHE A 82 5.76 -15.60 0.90
CA PHE A 82 7.15 -16.05 0.80
C PHE A 82 7.51 -16.25 -0.67
N MET A 83 8.81 -16.20 -0.97
CA MET A 83 9.32 -16.54 -2.30
C MET A 83 9.49 -18.06 -2.43
N PRO A 84 8.86 -18.72 -3.42
CA PRO A 84 8.97 -20.17 -3.58
C PRO A 84 10.38 -20.70 -3.87
N SER A 85 11.26 -19.84 -4.39
CA SER A 85 12.67 -20.16 -4.64
C SER A 85 13.52 -20.24 -3.38
N ALA A 86 13.05 -19.65 -2.27
CA ALA A 86 13.71 -19.64 -0.98
C ALA A 86 12.66 -19.61 0.14
N PRO A 87 11.87 -20.69 0.30
CA PRO A 87 10.80 -20.72 1.29
C PRO A 87 11.38 -20.76 2.72
N PRO A 88 10.73 -20.10 3.69
CA PRO A 88 11.10 -20.23 5.09
C PRO A 88 11.00 -21.67 5.62
N PRO A 89 11.70 -22.03 6.71
CA PRO A 89 11.74 -23.40 7.24
C PRO A 89 10.37 -23.98 7.64
N TRP A 90 9.38 -23.13 7.94
CA TRP A 90 8.03 -23.53 8.33
C TRP A 90 7.08 -23.69 7.15
N VAL A 91 7.52 -23.45 5.92
CA VAL A 91 6.71 -23.60 4.71
C VAL A 91 6.91 -25.00 4.14
N THR A 92 5.81 -25.70 3.86
CA THR A 92 5.87 -27.05 3.28
C THR A 92 6.27 -27.00 1.80
N GLU A 93 6.83 -28.09 1.29
CA GLU A 93 7.14 -28.20 -0.15
C GLU A 93 5.87 -28.04 -1.02
N GLU A 94 4.73 -28.54 -0.53
CA GLU A 94 3.44 -28.37 -1.19
C GLU A 94 3.02 -26.89 -1.26
N ASP A 95 3.11 -26.16 -0.14
CA ASP A 95 2.83 -24.71 -0.11
C ASP A 95 3.75 -23.94 -1.05
N ALA A 96 5.04 -24.28 -1.07
CA ALA A 96 6.01 -23.67 -1.98
C ALA A 96 5.62 -23.89 -3.45
N ARG A 97 5.26 -25.13 -3.81
CA ARG A 97 4.81 -25.49 -5.15
C ARG A 97 3.51 -24.77 -5.54
N LEU A 98 2.55 -24.66 -4.62
CA LEU A 98 1.28 -23.99 -4.88
C LEU A 98 1.46 -22.47 -5.02
N GLN A 99 2.31 -21.86 -4.20
CA GLN A 99 2.68 -20.45 -4.36
C GLN A 99 3.42 -20.20 -5.69
N ALA A 100 4.30 -21.10 -6.12
CA ALA A 100 4.97 -21.01 -7.43
C ALA A 100 3.96 -21.01 -8.58
N ARG A 101 2.90 -21.85 -8.50
CA ARG A 101 1.82 -21.85 -9.50
C ARG A 101 1.06 -20.52 -9.53
N VAL A 102 0.77 -19.92 -8.37
CA VAL A 102 0.13 -18.59 -8.31
C VAL A 102 0.97 -17.56 -9.06
N LEU A 103 2.28 -17.52 -8.80
CA LEU A 103 3.18 -16.57 -9.45
C LEU A 103 3.28 -16.82 -10.96
N ALA A 104 3.38 -18.09 -11.39
CA ALA A 104 3.41 -18.46 -12.79
C ALA A 104 2.13 -18.07 -13.54
N ALA A 105 0.95 -18.15 -12.90
CA ALA A 105 -0.31 -17.69 -13.50
C ALA A 105 -0.31 -16.17 -13.76
N TYR A 106 0.20 -15.38 -12.81
CA TYR A 106 0.36 -13.94 -13.00
C TYR A 106 1.38 -13.60 -14.09
N GLU A 107 2.54 -14.27 -14.11
CA GLU A 107 3.55 -14.10 -15.15
C GLU A 107 3.00 -14.46 -16.54
N ALA A 108 2.24 -15.56 -16.64
CA ALA A 108 1.58 -15.96 -17.88
C ALA A 108 0.60 -14.89 -18.38
N MET A 109 -0.06 -14.14 -17.50
CA MET A 109 -0.91 -12.99 -17.88
C MET A 109 -0.10 -11.73 -18.27
N GLY A 110 1.22 -11.74 -18.13
CA GLY A 110 2.09 -10.60 -18.43
C GLY A 110 2.27 -9.62 -17.26
N VAL A 111 2.00 -10.06 -16.03
CA VAL A 111 2.20 -9.24 -14.84
C VAL A 111 3.65 -9.30 -14.38
N THR A 112 4.26 -8.16 -14.08
CA THR A 112 5.62 -8.12 -13.53
C THR A 112 5.62 -8.50 -12.06
N MET A 113 6.41 -9.51 -11.71
CA MET A 113 6.56 -10.02 -10.34
C MET A 113 7.44 -9.12 -9.47
N SER A 114 7.01 -7.87 -9.23
CA SER A 114 7.75 -6.94 -8.39
C SER A 114 7.75 -7.30 -6.91
N CYS A 115 6.75 -8.07 -6.45
CA CYS A 115 6.57 -8.56 -5.08
C CYS A 115 6.89 -7.51 -4.00
N THR A 116 6.39 -6.28 -4.15
CA THR A 116 6.70 -5.14 -3.26
C THR A 116 5.45 -4.40 -2.83
N CYS A 117 5.40 -3.97 -1.57
CA CYS A 117 4.33 -3.13 -1.05
C CYS A 117 4.50 -1.65 -1.45
N ALA A 118 5.64 -1.31 -2.05
CA ALA A 118 6.01 0.04 -2.39
C ALA A 118 6.29 0.15 -3.90
N PRO A 119 5.27 -0.04 -4.77
CA PRO A 119 5.45 -0.01 -6.22
C PRO A 119 5.98 1.34 -6.73
N TYR A 120 5.70 2.43 -6.02
CA TYR A 120 6.22 3.76 -6.30
C TYR A 120 7.75 3.91 -6.10
N LEU A 121 8.43 2.90 -5.55
CA LEU A 121 9.90 2.86 -5.45
C LEU A 121 10.55 2.22 -6.68
N THR A 122 9.83 1.31 -7.35
CA THR A 122 10.36 0.48 -8.43
C THR A 122 9.78 0.82 -9.79
N GLN A 123 8.70 1.60 -9.83
CA GLN A 123 8.04 2.06 -11.04
C GLN A 123 8.31 3.54 -11.31
N PRO A 124 8.24 3.98 -12.58
CA PRO A 124 8.19 5.40 -12.91
C PRO A 124 7.03 6.08 -12.19
N ALA A 125 7.28 7.28 -11.65
CA ALA A 125 6.23 8.09 -11.05
C ALA A 125 5.16 8.43 -12.09
N PRO A 126 3.86 8.30 -11.76
CA PRO A 126 2.78 8.69 -12.65
C PRO A 126 2.77 10.22 -12.83
N LEU A 127 2.22 10.68 -13.96
CA LEU A 127 1.95 12.11 -14.15
C LEU A 127 0.80 12.56 -13.23
N PHE A 128 0.82 13.83 -12.84
CA PHE A 128 -0.26 14.44 -12.06
C PHE A 128 -1.64 14.20 -12.71
N GLY A 129 -2.63 13.79 -11.91
CA GLY A 129 -3.99 13.49 -12.35
C GLY A 129 -4.17 12.13 -13.04
N THR A 130 -3.11 11.33 -13.18
CA THR A 130 -3.20 9.99 -13.80
C THR A 130 -4.05 9.04 -12.97
N HIS A 131 -4.96 8.30 -13.61
CA HIS A 131 -5.77 7.28 -12.95
C HIS A 131 -5.02 5.94 -12.85
N LEU A 132 -5.07 5.28 -11.70
CA LEU A 132 -4.42 3.99 -11.42
C LEU A 132 -5.43 3.02 -10.80
N ALA A 133 -5.10 1.73 -10.79
CA ALA A 133 -5.85 0.70 -10.05
C ALA A 133 -4.92 -0.05 -9.10
N TRP A 134 -4.60 0.56 -7.96
CA TRP A 134 -3.67 -0.02 -6.98
C TRP A 134 -4.42 -0.61 -5.79
N ALA A 135 -4.10 -1.85 -5.43
CA ALA A 135 -4.74 -2.59 -4.35
C ALA A 135 -3.87 -2.70 -3.08
N GLU A 136 -2.85 -1.84 -2.96
CA GLU A 136 -1.97 -1.71 -1.81
C GLU A 136 -2.32 -0.45 -1.01
N SER A 137 -2.80 -0.64 0.21
CA SER A 137 -3.34 0.42 1.06
C SER A 137 -2.41 1.63 1.21
N SER A 138 -1.15 1.41 1.58
CA SER A 138 -0.21 2.52 1.81
C SER A 138 0.17 3.24 0.51
N ALA A 139 0.33 2.48 -0.58
CA ALA A 139 0.68 2.99 -1.89
C ALA A 139 -0.44 3.82 -2.53
N VAL A 140 -1.70 3.51 -2.24
CA VAL A 140 -2.86 4.33 -2.65
C VAL A 140 -2.74 5.74 -2.06
N THR A 141 -2.42 5.87 -0.77
CA THR A 141 -2.25 7.19 -0.13
C THR A 141 -1.05 7.96 -0.69
N VAL A 142 0.07 7.26 -0.98
CA VAL A 142 1.24 7.86 -1.64
C VAL A 142 0.87 8.35 -3.04
N ALA A 143 0.20 7.52 -3.84
CA ALA A 143 -0.23 7.88 -5.19
C ALA A 143 -1.13 9.11 -5.18
N ASN A 144 -2.13 9.13 -4.29
CA ASN A 144 -3.08 10.22 -4.21
C ASN A 144 -2.46 11.53 -3.69
N SER A 145 -1.73 11.47 -2.57
CA SER A 145 -1.31 12.68 -1.84
C SER A 145 0.05 13.18 -2.28
N LEU A 146 1.02 12.29 -2.49
CA LEU A 146 2.41 12.68 -2.77
C LEU A 146 2.69 12.78 -4.28
N LEU A 147 2.05 11.92 -5.09
CA LEU A 147 2.25 11.89 -6.54
C LEU A 147 1.15 12.63 -7.31
N GLY A 148 0.03 12.97 -6.66
CA GLY A 148 -1.13 13.61 -7.29
C GLY A 148 -1.83 12.73 -8.33
N ALA A 149 -1.60 11.42 -8.31
CA ALA A 149 -2.35 10.45 -9.09
C ALA A 149 -3.74 10.20 -8.45
N ARG A 150 -4.55 9.38 -9.12
CA ARG A 150 -5.94 9.13 -8.76
C ARG A 150 -6.21 7.64 -8.70
N THR A 151 -6.33 7.10 -7.51
CA THR A 151 -6.68 5.69 -7.30
C THR A 151 -7.60 5.56 -6.11
N GLU A 152 -8.60 4.71 -6.27
CA GLU A 152 -9.41 4.25 -5.15
C GLU A 152 -8.70 3.10 -4.42
N ARG A 153 -9.18 2.71 -3.23
CA ARG A 153 -8.76 1.49 -2.57
C ARG A 153 -9.31 0.28 -3.32
N GLU A 154 -8.55 -0.21 -4.29
CA GLU A 154 -8.95 -1.40 -5.05
C GLU A 154 -8.74 -2.68 -4.23
N GLY A 155 -9.60 -3.67 -4.45
CA GLY A 155 -9.35 -5.03 -3.98
C GLY A 155 -8.45 -5.78 -4.98
N GLY A 156 -7.72 -6.81 -4.53
CA GLY A 156 -6.86 -7.63 -5.39
C GLY A 156 -7.53 -8.09 -6.70
N PRO A 157 -8.69 -8.77 -6.65
CA PRO A 157 -9.44 -9.16 -7.84
C PRO A 157 -9.89 -7.96 -8.71
N GLY A 158 -10.22 -6.83 -8.09
CA GLY A 158 -10.60 -5.61 -8.79
C GLY A 158 -9.42 -5.00 -9.56
N ALA A 159 -8.24 -4.94 -8.95
CA ALA A 159 -7.02 -4.47 -9.62
C ALA A 159 -6.58 -5.40 -10.75
N LEU A 160 -6.73 -6.73 -10.59
CA LEU A 160 -6.48 -7.68 -11.69
C LEU A 160 -7.49 -7.51 -12.83
N ALA A 161 -8.77 -7.33 -12.52
CA ALA A 161 -9.77 -7.06 -13.55
C ALA A 161 -9.49 -5.72 -14.27
N ALA A 162 -9.10 -4.68 -13.53
CA ALA A 162 -8.69 -3.41 -14.12
C ALA A 162 -7.42 -3.55 -14.98
N ALA A 163 -6.47 -4.40 -14.59
CA ALA A 163 -5.29 -4.73 -15.37
C ALA A 163 -5.64 -5.39 -16.72
N LEU A 164 -6.57 -6.35 -16.70
CA LEU A 164 -7.05 -7.05 -17.89
C LEU A 164 -7.94 -6.16 -18.78
N CYS A 165 -8.78 -5.31 -18.19
CA CYS A 165 -9.71 -4.46 -18.96
C CYS A 165 -9.07 -3.16 -19.46
N GLY A 166 -8.14 -2.59 -18.69
CA GLY A 166 -7.52 -1.27 -18.91
C GLY A 166 -8.27 -0.10 -18.26
N PHE A 167 -9.27 -0.37 -17.43
CA PHE A 167 -10.09 0.66 -16.76
C PHE A 167 -10.65 0.15 -15.43
N THR A 168 -11.03 1.08 -14.56
CA THR A 168 -11.66 0.83 -13.25
C THR A 168 -12.96 1.65 -13.11
N PRO A 169 -13.91 1.31 -12.20
CA PRO A 169 -15.08 2.15 -11.97
C PRO A 169 -14.72 3.59 -11.61
N TYR A 170 -15.36 4.57 -12.25
CA TYR A 170 -15.13 5.99 -11.99
C TYR A 170 -15.93 6.42 -10.75
N THR A 171 -15.32 6.30 -9.58
CA THR A 171 -15.92 6.61 -8.27
C THR A 171 -14.86 7.04 -7.26
N GLY A 172 -15.26 7.35 -6.03
CA GLY A 172 -14.34 7.58 -4.92
C GLY A 172 -13.33 8.69 -5.23
N LEU A 173 -12.06 8.45 -4.95
CA LEU A 173 -10.94 9.37 -5.15
C LEU A 173 -10.55 9.57 -6.62
N HIS A 174 -11.24 8.95 -7.57
CA HIS A 174 -11.18 9.35 -8.97
C HIS A 174 -11.99 10.64 -9.25
N LEU A 175 -12.97 10.96 -8.40
CA LEU A 175 -13.86 12.12 -8.53
C LEU A 175 -13.29 13.36 -7.81
N ASP A 176 -13.23 14.50 -8.50
CA ASP A 176 -12.73 15.77 -7.92
C ASP A 176 -13.45 16.16 -6.62
N ALA A 177 -14.76 15.96 -6.57
CA ALA A 177 -15.58 16.32 -5.42
C ALA A 177 -15.12 15.62 -4.14
N ASN A 178 -14.69 14.37 -4.24
CA ASN A 178 -14.28 13.54 -3.10
C ASN A 178 -12.85 13.84 -2.65
N ARG A 179 -12.08 14.58 -3.44
CA ARG A 179 -10.68 14.93 -3.14
C ARG A 179 -10.53 16.26 -2.39
N ARG A 180 -11.61 17.04 -2.27
CA ARG A 180 -11.61 18.33 -1.60
C ARG A 180 -11.32 18.17 -0.10
N PRO A 181 -10.36 18.94 0.46
CA PRO A 181 -10.15 18.92 1.90
C PRO A 181 -11.40 19.40 2.64
N ARG A 182 -11.68 18.76 3.77
CA ARG A 182 -12.84 19.07 4.62
C ARG A 182 -12.46 19.58 6.00
N VAL A 183 -11.21 19.37 6.43
CA VAL A 183 -10.71 19.80 7.73
C VAL A 183 -9.33 20.43 7.63
N GLY A 184 -9.16 21.62 8.22
CA GLY A 184 -7.85 22.27 8.34
C GLY A 184 -7.17 21.87 9.64
N VAL A 185 -5.96 21.30 9.55
CA VAL A 185 -5.21 20.79 10.70
C VAL A 185 -3.87 21.50 10.80
N ARG A 186 -3.70 22.35 11.80
CA ARG A 186 -2.41 22.99 12.09
C ARG A 186 -1.53 22.02 12.85
N VAL A 187 -0.29 21.84 12.42
CA VAL A 187 0.67 20.95 13.08
C VAL A 187 1.85 21.77 13.56
N THR A 188 1.94 21.94 14.86
CA THR A 188 3.07 22.60 15.55
C THR A 188 4.03 21.59 16.16
N ALA A 189 3.64 20.31 16.21
CA ALA A 189 4.50 19.20 16.62
C ALA A 189 5.74 19.09 15.73
N ARG A 190 6.84 18.56 16.28
CA ARG A 190 8.03 18.25 15.48
C ARG A 190 7.75 17.04 14.59
N LEU A 191 8.16 17.09 13.33
CA LEU A 191 7.97 16.02 12.33
C LEU A 191 9.31 15.57 11.72
N ASP A 192 10.37 15.70 12.50
CA ASP A 192 11.76 15.40 12.16
C ASP A 192 12.04 13.90 12.01
N GLU A 193 11.18 13.04 12.55
CA GLU A 193 11.34 11.59 12.54
C GLU A 193 10.15 10.85 11.91
N PRO A 194 10.39 9.69 11.23
CA PRO A 194 9.30 8.91 10.65
C PRO A 194 8.24 8.44 11.64
N LEU A 195 8.65 8.16 12.88
CA LEU A 195 7.71 7.80 13.95
C LEU A 195 6.71 8.94 14.18
N ARG A 196 7.17 10.19 14.29
CA ARG A 196 6.29 11.34 14.51
C ARG A 196 5.30 11.56 13.36
N MET A 197 5.73 11.35 12.13
CA MET A 197 4.83 11.36 10.97
C MET A 197 3.80 10.22 11.00
N GLY A 198 4.21 9.02 11.43
CA GLY A 198 3.29 7.90 11.66
C GLY A 198 2.28 8.19 12.76
N LEU A 199 2.72 8.75 13.89
CA LEU A 199 1.86 9.15 15.00
C LEU A 199 0.87 10.23 14.59
N LEU A 200 1.26 11.20 13.75
CA LEU A 200 0.33 12.17 13.18
C LEU A 200 -0.79 11.48 12.37
N GLY A 201 -0.43 10.48 11.55
CA GLY A 201 -1.43 9.71 10.80
C GLY A 201 -2.35 8.88 11.71
N ALA A 202 -1.78 8.29 12.77
CA ALA A 202 -2.53 7.55 13.77
C ALA A 202 -3.50 8.45 14.55
N TRP A 203 -3.01 9.59 15.04
CA TRP A 203 -3.79 10.67 15.67
C TRP A 203 -4.93 11.13 14.78
N TYR A 204 -4.64 11.39 13.50
CA TYR A 204 -5.64 11.82 12.53
C TYR A 204 -6.76 10.77 12.41
N GLY A 205 -6.41 9.50 12.19
CA GLY A 205 -7.39 8.45 11.93
C GLY A 205 -8.38 8.26 13.08
N ARG A 206 -7.88 8.31 14.33
CA ARG A 206 -8.76 8.21 15.51
C ARG A 206 -9.58 9.47 15.79
N THR A 207 -9.02 10.66 15.55
CA THR A 207 -9.69 11.91 15.95
C THR A 207 -10.63 12.46 14.88
N LEU A 208 -10.26 12.35 13.60
CA LEU A 208 -10.92 13.05 12.50
C LEU A 208 -11.58 12.12 11.47
N GLY A 209 -11.37 10.80 11.59
CA GLY A 209 -12.08 9.80 10.79
C GLY A 209 -11.87 9.96 9.28
N ASP A 210 -12.97 10.06 8.52
CA ASP A 210 -12.96 10.00 7.05
C ASP A 210 -12.74 11.34 6.32
N ALA A 211 -12.60 12.44 7.07
CA ALA A 211 -12.55 13.80 6.53
C ALA A 211 -11.18 14.13 5.93
N VAL A 212 -11.08 14.23 4.60
CA VAL A 212 -9.82 14.57 3.89
C VAL A 212 -9.12 15.78 4.54
N PRO A 213 -7.95 15.58 5.18
CA PRO A 213 -7.29 16.66 5.91
C PRO A 213 -6.48 17.54 4.98
N GLN A 214 -6.44 18.83 5.30
CA GLN A 214 -5.44 19.77 4.81
C GLN A 214 -4.54 20.17 5.99
N PHE A 215 -3.32 19.65 5.98
CA PHE A 215 -2.33 19.95 6.99
C PHE A 215 -1.61 21.28 6.70
N LEU A 216 -1.42 22.06 7.77
CA LEU A 216 -0.62 23.28 7.82
C LEU A 216 0.57 22.99 8.73
N PHE A 217 1.72 22.68 8.13
CA PHE A 217 2.93 22.35 8.89
C PHE A 217 3.68 23.62 9.23
N ASP A 218 3.71 23.99 10.51
CA ASP A 218 4.38 25.19 11.01
C ASP A 218 5.88 24.96 11.29
N GLY A 219 6.31 23.70 11.33
CA GLY A 219 7.69 23.33 11.64
C GLY A 219 8.66 23.68 10.50
N PRO A 220 9.89 24.13 10.83
CA PRO A 220 10.91 24.48 9.84
C PRO A 220 11.57 23.27 9.16
N VAL A 221 11.29 22.06 9.65
CA VAL A 221 11.92 20.82 9.17
C VAL A 221 11.01 20.14 8.16
N GLU A 222 11.55 19.84 6.99
CA GLU A 222 10.87 19.02 5.99
C GLU A 222 10.94 17.55 6.40
N PRO A 223 9.80 16.84 6.50
CA PRO A 223 9.80 15.41 6.78
C PRO A 223 10.61 14.62 5.76
N THR A 224 11.30 13.59 6.25
CA THR A 224 12.03 12.67 5.37
C THR A 224 11.07 11.89 4.47
N ARG A 225 11.60 11.30 3.40
CA ARG A 225 10.83 10.40 2.52
C ARG A 225 10.15 9.26 3.30
N THR A 226 10.86 8.65 4.25
CA THR A 226 10.32 7.59 5.10
C THR A 226 9.27 8.13 6.07
N GLY A 227 9.39 9.37 6.53
CA GLY A 227 8.32 10.04 7.30
C GLY A 227 7.05 10.24 6.48
N TRP A 228 7.14 10.71 5.25
CA TRP A 228 5.98 10.79 4.36
C TRP A 228 5.32 9.44 4.11
N GLN A 229 6.12 8.38 3.90
CA GLN A 229 5.62 7.01 3.77
C GLN A 229 4.93 6.53 5.06
N ALA A 230 5.49 6.82 6.23
CA ALA A 230 4.91 6.48 7.51
C ALA A 230 3.55 7.17 7.72
N LEU A 231 3.43 8.46 7.37
CA LEU A 231 2.15 9.17 7.41
C LEU A 231 1.12 8.51 6.48
N CYS A 232 1.51 8.20 5.23
CA CYS A 232 0.64 7.54 4.26
C CYS A 232 0.14 6.17 4.75
N ALA A 233 1.01 5.38 5.37
CA ALA A 233 0.67 4.08 5.93
C ALA A 233 -0.23 4.21 7.17
N ALA A 234 0.08 5.14 8.07
CA ALA A 234 -0.66 5.33 9.30
C ALA A 234 -2.09 5.85 9.06
N ILE A 235 -2.27 6.88 8.22
CA ILE A 235 -3.60 7.44 7.96
C ILE A 235 -4.58 6.35 7.53
N ILE A 236 -4.21 5.50 6.57
CA ILE A 236 -5.12 4.47 6.07
C ILE A 236 -5.29 3.31 7.06
N THR A 237 -4.25 2.98 7.83
CA THR A 237 -4.32 1.95 8.88
C THR A 237 -5.32 2.32 9.97
N TYR A 238 -5.33 3.60 10.38
CA TYR A 238 -6.21 4.10 11.43
C TYR A 238 -7.55 4.63 10.91
N GLY A 239 -7.98 4.21 9.71
CA GLY A 239 -9.33 4.45 9.20
C GLY A 239 -9.52 5.79 8.47
N GLY A 240 -8.45 6.50 8.18
CA GLY A 240 -8.45 7.73 7.40
C GLY A 240 -8.71 7.52 5.89
N PRO A 241 -9.05 8.60 5.16
CA PRO A 241 -9.12 8.55 3.71
C PRO A 241 -7.72 8.32 3.15
N ALA A 242 -7.63 7.59 2.03
CA ALA A 242 -6.37 7.38 1.33
C ALA A 242 -5.89 8.62 0.54
N LEU A 243 -6.10 9.81 1.12
CA LEU A 243 -5.78 11.12 0.57
C LEU A 243 -5.64 12.14 1.72
N PHE A 244 -4.61 12.96 1.65
CA PHE A 244 -4.46 14.19 2.41
C PHE A 244 -3.82 15.27 1.54
N HIS A 245 -3.93 16.52 1.99
CA HIS A 245 -3.21 17.65 1.41
C HIS A 245 -2.29 18.27 2.43
N VAL A 246 -1.10 18.68 2.01
CA VAL A 246 -0.23 19.55 2.83
C VAL A 246 0.03 20.80 2.03
N VAL A 247 -0.37 21.94 2.60
CA VAL A 247 -0.25 23.24 1.93
C VAL A 247 1.20 23.46 1.51
N GLU A 248 1.39 23.91 0.26
CA GLU A 248 2.69 24.13 -0.40
C GLU A 248 3.58 22.90 -0.62
N ARG A 249 3.17 21.69 -0.16
CA ARG A 249 4.00 20.47 -0.26
C ARG A 249 3.38 19.38 -1.14
N THR A 250 2.07 19.13 -1.06
CA THR A 250 1.43 18.12 -1.92
C THR A 250 0.99 18.71 -3.26
N PRO A 251 1.12 17.97 -4.39
CA PRO A 251 0.85 18.51 -5.72
C PRO A 251 -0.56 19.10 -5.91
N GLU A 252 -1.58 18.47 -5.33
CA GLU A 252 -2.98 18.89 -5.49
C GLU A 252 -3.41 19.98 -4.50
N ALA A 253 -2.62 20.26 -3.44
CA ALA A 253 -2.98 21.25 -2.42
C ALA A 253 -3.20 22.65 -3.02
N ALA A 254 -2.40 23.03 -4.02
CA ALA A 254 -2.50 24.33 -4.68
C ALA A 254 -3.82 24.56 -5.45
N THR A 255 -4.62 23.51 -5.66
CA THR A 255 -5.93 23.60 -6.33
C THR A 255 -7.07 24.00 -5.39
N PHE A 256 -6.81 24.01 -4.07
CA PHE A 256 -7.78 24.32 -3.04
C PHE A 256 -7.37 25.59 -2.27
N PRO A 257 -8.33 26.39 -1.79
CA PRO A 257 -8.01 27.43 -0.83
C PRO A 257 -7.45 26.82 0.45
N THR A 258 -6.59 27.57 1.14
CA THR A 258 -6.16 27.22 2.49
C THR A 258 -7.33 27.37 3.44
N LEU A 259 -7.69 26.28 4.11
CA LEU A 259 -8.72 26.22 5.14
C LEU A 259 -8.19 26.82 6.44
N PRO A 260 -9.06 27.47 7.24
CA PRO A 260 -8.70 27.84 8.60
C PRO A 260 -8.40 26.60 9.44
N ALA A 261 -7.43 26.70 10.35
CA ALA A 261 -7.13 25.64 11.31
C ALA A 261 -8.32 25.42 12.24
N GLN A 262 -8.92 24.23 12.18
CA GLN A 262 -10.00 23.81 13.08
C GLN A 262 -9.46 23.03 14.28
N VAL A 263 -8.32 22.35 14.09
CA VAL A 263 -7.61 21.62 15.15
C VAL A 263 -6.12 21.91 15.04
N THR A 264 -5.43 21.92 16.19
CA THR A 264 -3.97 22.03 16.27
C THR A 264 -3.41 20.77 16.90
N VAL A 265 -2.36 20.20 16.30
CA VAL A 265 -1.64 19.02 16.78
C VAL A 265 -0.27 19.47 17.30
N THR A 266 0.01 19.13 18.55
CA THR A 266 1.22 19.49 19.30
C THR A 266 2.09 18.26 19.58
N ASP A 267 3.32 18.46 20.07
CA ASP A 267 4.16 17.33 20.50
C ASP A 267 3.47 16.50 21.59
N ALA A 268 2.73 17.13 22.52
CA ALA A 268 1.99 16.43 23.57
C ALA A 268 0.91 15.50 23.00
N ASP A 269 0.22 15.91 21.93
CA ASP A 269 -0.78 15.05 21.26
C ASP A 269 -0.14 13.82 20.63
N LEU A 270 1.08 13.96 20.07
CA LEU A 270 1.83 12.85 19.48
C LEU A 270 2.46 11.95 20.55
N ASP A 271 2.91 12.51 21.67
CA ASP A 271 3.47 11.77 22.79
C ASP A 271 2.38 10.95 23.51
N ASP A 272 1.20 11.54 23.74
CA ASP A 272 0.02 10.83 24.23
C ASP A 272 -0.38 9.71 23.26
N GLU A 273 -0.23 9.94 21.97
CA GLU A 273 -0.52 8.93 20.98
C GLU A 273 0.47 7.78 20.99
N ALA A 274 1.76 8.08 21.13
CA ALA A 274 2.79 7.05 21.28
C ALA A 274 2.53 6.18 22.52
N ALA A 275 2.13 6.81 23.64
CA ALA A 275 1.80 6.11 24.88
C ALA A 275 0.58 5.18 24.74
N ARG A 276 -0.36 5.47 23.83
CA ARG A 276 -1.52 4.58 23.56
C ARG A 276 -1.16 3.36 22.73
N LEU A 277 -0.11 3.45 21.91
CA LEU A 277 0.32 2.36 21.03
C LEU A 277 1.24 1.36 21.74
N THR A 278 1.61 1.63 22.99
CA THR A 278 2.38 0.72 23.84
C THR A 278 1.55 0.34 25.08
N ASP A 279 1.33 -0.96 25.28
CA ASP A 279 0.82 -1.51 26.53
C ASP A 279 1.94 -2.00 27.46
N LEU A 280 3.19 -1.99 26.96
CA LEU A 280 4.38 -2.37 27.70
C LEU A 280 4.90 -1.24 28.59
N GLN A 281 5.39 -1.63 29.76
CA GLN A 281 6.16 -0.79 30.66
C GLN A 281 7.67 -0.90 30.37
N PRO A 282 8.46 0.15 30.64
CA PRO A 282 9.91 0.08 30.53
C PRO A 282 10.48 -1.09 31.33
N GLY A 283 11.16 -2.01 30.64
CA GLY A 283 11.79 -3.20 31.23
C GLY A 283 10.98 -4.49 31.12
N GLU A 284 9.75 -4.46 30.59
CA GLU A 284 9.03 -5.68 30.22
C GLU A 284 9.68 -6.33 28.99
N GLY A 285 9.57 -7.66 28.86
CA GLY A 285 10.14 -8.41 27.75
C GLY A 285 9.23 -8.37 26.52
N VAL A 286 9.82 -8.47 25.32
CA VAL A 286 9.08 -8.65 24.07
C VAL A 286 9.31 -10.05 23.52
N ASP A 287 8.21 -10.77 23.25
CA ASP A 287 8.25 -12.14 22.71
C ASP A 287 8.56 -12.20 21.21
N LEU A 288 8.20 -11.16 20.45
CA LEU A 288 8.37 -11.12 19.00
C LEU A 288 8.42 -9.70 18.46
N VAL A 289 9.36 -9.43 17.54
CA VAL A 289 9.46 -8.18 16.78
C VAL A 289 9.35 -8.49 15.28
N PHE A 290 8.50 -7.74 14.56
CA PHE A 290 8.37 -7.85 13.10
C PHE A 290 8.85 -6.57 12.42
N SER A 291 9.70 -6.71 11.39
CA SER A 291 10.15 -5.59 10.55
C SER A 291 10.03 -5.96 9.07
N GLY A 292 9.54 -5.01 8.26
CA GLY A 292 9.23 -5.22 6.85
C GLY A 292 8.81 -3.93 6.15
N CYS A 293 8.52 -4.02 4.85
CA CYS A 293 8.13 -2.89 3.99
C CYS A 293 7.09 -1.96 4.67
N PRO A 294 7.26 -0.62 4.67
CA PRO A 294 8.28 0.17 3.96
C PRO A 294 9.58 0.44 4.74
N HIS A 295 9.74 -0.11 5.94
CA HIS A 295 10.83 0.22 6.88
C HIS A 295 12.25 -0.17 6.41
N PRO A 296 12.47 -1.29 5.71
CA PRO A 296 13.78 -1.61 5.17
C PRO A 296 14.05 -0.91 3.84
N VAL A 297 15.00 0.04 3.83
CA VAL A 297 15.61 0.60 2.62
C VAL A 297 17.00 0.00 2.45
N ALA A 298 17.27 -0.57 1.28
CA ALA A 298 18.54 -1.18 0.82
C ALA A 298 19.37 -1.90 1.91
N GLY A 299 19.16 -3.21 2.07
CA GLY A 299 19.98 -4.08 2.94
C GLY A 299 19.21 -4.95 3.94
N THR A 300 17.89 -4.80 4.05
CA THR A 300 17.06 -5.43 5.08
C THR A 300 15.83 -6.15 4.49
N GLN A 301 16.04 -7.01 3.49
CA GLN A 301 14.97 -7.83 2.87
C GLN A 301 14.58 -9.10 3.65
N ALA A 302 14.93 -9.20 4.92
CA ALA A 302 14.62 -10.38 5.74
C ALA A 302 13.60 -10.01 6.83
N CYS A 303 12.45 -10.70 6.82
CA CYS A 303 11.60 -10.77 8.00
C CYS A 303 12.31 -11.67 9.03
N PHE A 304 12.82 -11.08 10.10
CA PHE A 304 13.45 -11.81 11.20
C PHE A 304 12.42 -12.11 12.30
N PHE A 305 12.52 -13.30 12.91
CA PHE A 305 11.72 -13.72 14.07
C PHE A 305 12.70 -14.02 15.22
N HIS A 306 12.59 -13.30 16.33
CA HIS A 306 13.37 -13.57 17.54
C HIS A 306 12.46 -13.57 18.76
N ARG A 307 12.75 -14.45 19.73
CA ARG A 307 12.10 -14.54 21.04
C ARG A 307 13.02 -13.98 22.14
N ASP A 308 12.41 -13.38 23.15
CA ASP A 308 12.99 -12.97 24.44
C ASP A 308 14.11 -11.90 24.39
N VAL A 309 13.75 -10.64 24.09
CA VAL A 309 14.67 -9.47 24.14
C VAL A 309 14.24 -8.46 25.24
N PRO A 310 15.13 -8.00 26.13
CA PRO A 310 14.84 -6.94 27.10
C PRO A 310 14.87 -5.53 26.48
N VAL A 311 13.90 -4.68 26.85
CA VAL A 311 13.60 -3.35 26.25
C VAL A 311 14.72 -2.29 26.33
N ALA A 312 15.77 -2.49 27.12
CA ALA A 312 16.79 -1.46 27.35
C ALA A 312 17.77 -1.21 26.19
N GLU A 313 17.91 -2.12 25.22
CA GLU A 313 18.83 -1.96 24.08
C GLU A 313 18.23 -1.19 22.87
N VAL A 314 16.98 -0.73 22.97
CA VAL A 314 16.21 -0.15 21.85
C VAL A 314 16.38 1.38 21.70
N ALA A 315 17.31 1.99 22.44
CA ALA A 315 17.55 3.44 22.37
C ALA A 315 18.57 3.80 21.28
N GLY A 316 18.08 4.21 20.10
CA GLY A 316 18.90 4.89 19.09
C GLY A 316 18.18 5.14 17.76
N ASN A 317 17.92 6.42 17.45
CA ASN A 317 17.57 7.13 16.21
C ASN A 317 17.47 6.41 14.83
N ALA A 318 17.00 5.17 14.76
CA ALA A 318 16.61 4.51 13.51
C ALA A 318 15.13 4.14 13.61
N PRO A 319 14.31 4.37 12.57
CA PRO A 319 12.91 3.96 12.54
C PRO A 319 12.80 2.42 12.34
N TRP A 320 13.41 1.68 13.26
CA TRP A 320 13.39 0.23 13.49
C TRP A 320 14.36 -0.62 12.64
N THR A 321 15.63 -0.70 13.09
CA THR A 321 16.58 -1.77 12.70
C THR A 321 16.71 -2.77 13.86
N LEU A 322 16.37 -4.04 13.63
CA LEU A 322 16.55 -5.16 14.56
C LEU A 322 17.84 -5.91 14.19
N LEU A 323 18.83 -5.88 15.06
CA LEU A 323 20.02 -6.73 15.05
C LEU A 323 19.97 -7.58 16.32
N ALA A 324 19.96 -8.92 16.22
CA ALA A 324 20.77 -9.77 17.11
C ALA A 324 20.66 -11.29 16.82
N ALA A 325 21.85 -11.91 16.82
CA ALA A 325 22.14 -13.25 17.35
C ALA A 325 23.41 -13.10 18.24
N PRO A 326 23.84 -14.06 19.11
CA PRO A 326 23.35 -15.45 19.30
C PRO A 326 23.22 -15.97 20.76
N GLY A 327 22.71 -17.22 20.87
CA GLY A 327 22.91 -18.23 21.93
C GLY A 327 21.59 -18.90 22.35
N ASP A 328 21.25 -20.17 22.11
CA ASP A 328 21.95 -21.38 21.65
C ASP A 328 21.11 -22.13 20.59
N ALA A 329 21.78 -22.89 19.71
CA ALA A 329 21.28 -23.57 18.50
C ALA A 329 21.07 -22.65 17.28
N ALA A 330 22.19 -22.27 16.65
CA ALA A 330 22.21 -21.68 15.32
C ALA A 330 21.57 -22.62 14.29
N THR A 331 20.48 -22.18 13.68
CA THR A 331 20.12 -22.58 12.31
C THR A 331 20.03 -21.33 11.46
N SER A 332 21.17 -20.95 10.86
CA SER A 332 21.21 -19.95 9.80
C SER A 332 20.70 -20.58 8.51
N VAL A 333 19.62 -20.04 7.93
CA VAL A 333 19.31 -20.28 6.52
C VAL A 333 19.85 -19.10 5.74
N GLN A 334 21.11 -19.21 5.29
CA GLN A 334 21.64 -18.37 4.23
C GLN A 334 21.17 -18.96 2.90
N ALA A 335 20.40 -18.21 2.13
CA ALA A 335 20.35 -18.45 0.70
C ALA A 335 21.66 -17.92 0.12
N ASP A 336 22.52 -18.82 -0.37
CA ASP A 336 23.76 -18.47 -1.06
C ASP A 336 23.45 -17.54 -2.23
N ALA A 337 23.81 -16.26 -2.09
CA ALA A 337 24.04 -15.40 -3.24
C ALA A 337 25.41 -15.77 -3.81
N GLY A 338 25.42 -16.81 -4.65
CA GLY A 338 26.58 -17.19 -5.43
C GLY A 338 27.13 -16.00 -6.21
N THR A 339 28.37 -15.63 -5.85
CA THR A 339 29.42 -14.97 -6.62
C THR A 339 29.08 -14.39 -7.99
N SER A 340 29.40 -13.09 -8.11
CA SER A 340 29.67 -12.30 -9.30
C SER A 340 30.18 -13.05 -10.54
N VAL A 341 29.59 -12.73 -11.69
CA VAL A 341 30.27 -11.98 -12.77
C VAL A 341 29.31 -10.93 -13.30
#